data_AF-A0A7K4D849-F1
#
_entry.id   AF-A0A7K4D849-F1
#
_cell.length_a   1.000
_cell.length_b   1.000
_cell.length_c   1.000
_cell.angle_alpha   90.00
_cell.angle_beta   90.00
_cell.angle_gamma   90.00
#
_symmetry.space_group_name_H-M   'P 1'
#
loop_
_entity.id
_entity.type
_entity.pdbx_description
1 polymer ?
#
loop_
_entity_poly.entity_id
_entity_poly.type
_entity_poly.pdbx_seq_one_letter_code
_entity_poly.pdbx_strand_id
1 'polypeptide(L)'
;MIIKVLDRARARQLNPTEKCAIISITDTEQDIIKFAYNNNIKGVLRLHFLDEDNVGYYKHKVSSKFRIFGVSDAIKILDFMDSMKDVIDVLYIHCTAGVSSSPAIAAALCDIYNIDSDVNWFFMYTPNVFIYRKLLNTFHSRDEFSVREERILGDESF
;
A
#
# COMPACT_ATOMS: atom_id res chain seq x y z
N MET A 1 -8.91 -11.38 -7.39
CA MET A 1 -8.15 -11.18 -6.13
C MET A 1 -9.04 -10.44 -5.13
N ILE A 2 -8.91 -10.70 -3.83
CA ILE A 2 -9.63 -9.98 -2.74
C ILE A 2 -8.64 -9.22 -1.86
N ILE A 3 -8.99 -8.01 -1.41
CA ILE A 3 -8.18 -7.25 -0.44
C ILE A 3 -8.76 -7.41 0.98
N LYS A 4 -7.90 -7.70 1.96
CA LYS A 4 -8.27 -7.80 3.38
C LYS A 4 -7.35 -6.93 4.24
N VAL A 5 -7.94 -6.17 5.16
CA VAL A 5 -7.17 -5.36 6.13
C VAL A 5 -7.06 -6.06 7.48
N LEU A 6 -5.90 -5.95 8.12
CA LEU A 6 -5.60 -6.57 9.41
C LEU A 6 -4.99 -5.55 10.38
N ASP A 7 -5.42 -5.61 11.64
CA ASP A 7 -4.67 -5.04 12.75
C ASP A 7 -3.39 -5.84 13.04
N ARG A 8 -2.60 -5.37 13.99
CA ARG A 8 -1.35 -6.01 14.40
C ARG A 8 -1.53 -7.42 14.97
N ALA A 9 -2.55 -7.65 15.78
CA ALA A 9 -2.76 -8.93 16.43
C ALA A 9 -3.13 -10.00 15.41
N ARG A 10 -4.06 -9.68 14.51
CA ARG A 10 -4.49 -10.55 13.42
C ARG A 10 -3.37 -10.81 12.42
N ALA A 11 -2.57 -9.81 12.09
CA ALA A 11 -1.41 -9.98 11.20
C ALA A 11 -0.37 -10.97 11.76
N ARG A 12 -0.14 -10.99 13.08
CA ARG A 12 0.78 -11.96 13.73
C ARG A 12 0.28 -13.40 13.69
N GLN A 13 -1.03 -13.58 13.64
CA GLN A 13 -1.68 -14.89 13.61
C GLN A 13 -2.02 -15.35 12.20
N LEU A 14 -1.64 -14.57 11.18
CA LEU A 14 -1.94 -14.86 9.80
C LEU A 14 -1.30 -16.18 9.36
N ASN A 15 -2.14 -17.12 8.92
CA ASN A 15 -1.73 -18.41 8.36
C ASN A 15 -2.52 -18.68 7.06
N PRO A 16 -2.08 -18.13 5.92
CA PRO A 16 -2.84 -18.17 4.67
C PRO A 16 -2.91 -19.57 4.05
N THR A 17 -4.10 -19.96 3.61
CA THR A 17 -4.34 -21.20 2.86
C THR A 17 -4.38 -21.01 1.35
N GLU A 18 -4.61 -19.78 0.90
CA GLU A 18 -4.68 -19.34 -0.50
C GLU A 18 -3.44 -18.51 -0.87
N LYS A 19 -3.10 -18.44 -2.17
CA LYS A 19 -1.93 -17.67 -2.61
C LYS A 19 -2.15 -16.20 -2.22
N CYS A 20 -1.21 -15.62 -1.49
CA CYS A 20 -1.37 -14.27 -1.01
C CYS A 20 -0.10 -13.44 -1.08
N ALA A 21 -0.28 -12.13 -1.09
CA ALA A 21 0.78 -11.17 -0.80
C ALA A 21 0.42 -10.35 0.44
N ILE A 22 1.42 -9.74 1.06
CA ILE A 22 1.26 -8.94 2.27
C ILE A 22 1.91 -7.58 2.10
N ILE A 23 1.18 -6.50 2.36
CA ILE A 23 1.73 -5.17 2.61
C ILE A 23 1.69 -4.94 4.12
N SER A 24 2.87 -4.90 4.75
CA SER A 24 3.04 -4.74 6.20
C SER A 24 3.54 -3.34 6.52
N ILE A 25 2.74 -2.57 7.27
CA ILE A 25 3.05 -1.19 7.64
C ILE A 25 3.28 -1.13 9.16
N THR A 26 4.42 -0.56 9.56
CA THR A 26 4.77 -0.32 10.96
C THR A 26 5.24 1.11 11.18
N ASP A 27 5.25 1.60 12.41
CA ASP A 27 5.67 2.97 12.68
C ASP A 27 7.19 3.16 12.53
N THR A 28 7.94 2.10 12.83
CA THR A 28 9.41 2.06 12.78
C THR A 28 9.92 0.78 12.13
N GLU A 29 11.18 0.81 11.70
CA GLU A 29 11.87 -0.35 11.14
C GLU A 29 12.13 -1.46 12.16
N GLN A 30 12.12 -1.15 13.46
CA GLN A 30 12.39 -2.14 14.51
C GLN A 30 11.14 -2.95 14.88
N ASP A 31 9.94 -2.49 14.49
CA ASP A 31 8.67 -3.05 14.94
C ASP A 31 8.08 -4.12 13.99
N ILE A 32 8.96 -4.84 13.29
CA ILE A 32 8.62 -5.80 12.24
C ILE A 32 7.69 -6.91 12.73
N ILE A 33 6.62 -7.17 11.95
CA ILE A 33 5.79 -8.37 12.10
C ILE A 33 6.47 -9.57 11.45
N LYS A 34 6.69 -10.61 12.26
CA LYS A 34 7.12 -11.93 11.79
C LYS A 34 5.89 -12.72 11.36
N PHE A 35 5.83 -13.09 10.09
CA PHE A 35 4.79 -13.96 9.54
C PHE A 35 5.25 -15.41 9.59
N ALA A 36 4.31 -16.35 9.76
CA ALA A 36 4.56 -17.76 9.56
C ALA A 36 4.63 -18.03 8.05
N TYR A 37 5.84 -17.93 7.48
CA TYR A 37 6.05 -18.12 6.05
C TYR A 37 5.69 -19.55 5.61
N ASN A 38 4.92 -19.66 4.54
CA ASN A 38 4.55 -20.91 3.89
C ASN A 38 4.55 -20.71 2.36
N ASN A 39 4.29 -21.78 1.60
CA ASN A 39 4.31 -21.72 0.13
C ASN A 39 3.20 -20.84 -0.47
N ASN A 40 2.22 -20.40 0.32
CA ASN A 40 1.13 -19.55 -0.15
C ASN A 40 1.50 -18.06 -0.14
N ILE A 41 2.42 -17.63 0.72
CA ILE A 41 2.91 -16.24 0.74
C ILE A 41 3.87 -16.02 -0.43
N LYS A 42 3.43 -15.28 -1.46
CA LYS A 42 4.18 -15.01 -2.69
C LYS A 42 5.08 -13.78 -2.58
N GLY A 43 4.75 -12.85 -1.69
CA GLY A 43 5.54 -11.66 -1.46
C GLY A 43 5.14 -10.92 -0.19
N VAL A 44 6.10 -10.21 0.41
CA VAL A 44 5.86 -9.32 1.55
C VAL A 44 6.56 -7.99 1.29
N LEU A 45 5.79 -6.92 1.09
CA LEU A 45 6.28 -5.55 1.10
C LEU A 45 6.27 -5.02 2.54
N ARG A 46 7.40 -4.51 3.00
CA ARG A 46 7.53 -3.90 4.34
C ARG A 46 7.75 -2.40 4.20
N LEU A 47 6.87 -1.63 4.81
CA LEU A 47 6.92 -0.18 4.85
C LEU A 47 6.94 0.28 6.30
N HIS A 48 7.57 1.42 6.55
CA HIS A 48 7.58 2.04 7.85
C HIS A 48 7.26 3.53 7.73
N PHE A 49 6.16 3.98 8.31
CA PHE A 49 5.81 5.39 8.39
C PHE A 49 4.74 5.58 9.46
N LEU A 50 4.66 6.79 9.98
CA LEU A 50 3.61 7.17 10.92
C LEU A 50 2.29 7.42 10.20
N ASP A 51 1.21 7.01 10.85
CA ASP A 51 -0.15 7.21 10.38
C ASP A 51 -0.61 8.65 10.64
N GLU A 52 -0.03 9.56 9.87
CA GLU A 52 -0.16 11.00 10.06
C GLU A 52 -0.16 11.72 8.71
N ASP A 53 -0.92 12.82 8.61
CA ASP A 53 -1.00 13.67 7.44
C ASP A 53 -0.40 15.09 7.61
N ASN A 54 -0.08 15.52 8.84
CA ASN A 54 0.45 16.86 9.08
C ASN A 54 1.97 17.00 8.83
N VAL A 55 2.34 17.23 7.58
CA VAL A 55 3.74 17.45 7.16
C VAL A 55 4.44 18.60 7.90
N GLY A 56 3.70 19.66 8.26
CA GLY A 56 4.24 20.86 8.91
C GLY A 56 4.59 20.63 10.38
N TYR A 57 3.78 19.86 11.10
CA TYR A 57 4.03 19.47 12.49
C TYR A 57 5.29 18.58 12.60
N TYR A 58 5.56 17.76 11.59
CA TYR A 58 6.62 16.75 11.63
C TYR A 58 8.01 17.26 11.27
N LYS A 59 8.12 18.26 10.38
CA LYS A 59 9.41 18.84 9.98
C LYS A 59 10.20 19.46 11.14
N HIS A 60 9.54 19.80 12.25
CA HIS A 60 10.14 20.58 13.35
C HIS A 60 10.28 19.83 14.68
N LYS A 61 9.70 18.62 14.84
CA LYS A 61 9.61 17.97 16.16
C LYS A 61 10.10 16.53 16.25
N VAL A 62 10.46 15.90 15.14
CA VAL A 62 10.63 14.44 15.13
C VAL A 62 12.07 14.05 14.85
N SER A 63 12.62 13.17 15.70
CA SER A 63 13.93 12.54 15.50
C SER A 63 13.98 11.85 14.13
N SER A 64 15.16 11.71 13.53
CA SER A 64 15.42 11.08 12.22
C SER A 64 14.87 9.65 12.02
N LYS A 65 14.30 9.04 13.07
CA LYS A 65 13.76 7.67 13.07
C LYS A 65 12.31 7.55 12.60
N PHE A 66 11.57 8.65 12.52
CA PHE A 66 10.17 8.61 12.08
C PHE A 66 9.97 9.47 10.83
N ARG A 67 9.10 8.98 9.95
CA ARG A 67 8.75 9.64 8.70
C ARG A 67 7.29 9.42 8.39
N ILE A 68 6.73 10.31 7.58
CA ILE A 68 5.36 10.20 7.04
C ILE A 68 5.35 9.43 5.71
N PHE A 69 4.16 9.06 5.25
CA PHE A 69 3.96 8.42 3.95
C PHE A 69 4.40 9.34 2.79
N GLY A 70 5.29 8.83 1.93
CA GLY A 70 5.89 9.59 0.83
C GLY A 70 5.55 9.03 -0.55
N VAL A 71 5.95 9.76 -1.59
CA VAL A 71 5.82 9.31 -2.99
C VAL A 71 6.61 8.03 -3.23
N SER A 72 7.79 7.89 -2.62
CA SER A 72 8.58 6.66 -2.72
C SER A 72 7.90 5.43 -2.11
N ASP A 73 7.05 5.59 -1.09
CA ASP A 73 6.24 4.48 -0.57
C ASP A 73 5.10 4.12 -1.50
N ALA A 74 4.42 5.13 -2.04
CA ALA A 74 3.38 4.93 -3.04
C ALA A 74 3.93 4.19 -4.26
N ILE A 75 5.11 4.56 -4.74
CA ILE A 75 5.83 3.88 -5.82
C ILE A 75 6.05 2.39 -5.47
N LYS A 76 6.61 2.09 -4.30
CA LYS A 76 6.86 0.72 -3.87
C LYS A 76 5.58 -0.11 -3.78
N ILE A 77 4.47 0.48 -3.31
CA ILE A 77 3.17 -0.19 -3.24
C ILE A 77 2.67 -0.55 -4.63
N LEU A 78 2.69 0.40 -5.56
CA LEU A 78 2.21 0.20 -6.93
C LEU A 78 3.09 -0.83 -7.66
N ASP A 79 4.41 -0.73 -7.58
CA ASP A 79 5.33 -1.71 -8.20
C ASP A 79 5.11 -3.12 -7.64
N PHE A 80 4.93 -3.21 -6.31
CA PHE A 80 4.63 -4.47 -5.66
C PHE A 80 3.29 -5.04 -6.14
N MET A 81 2.26 -4.20 -6.26
CA MET A 81 0.94 -4.60 -6.72
C MET A 81 0.98 -5.07 -8.17
N ASP A 82 1.66 -4.35 -9.06
CA ASP A 82 1.85 -4.74 -10.46
C ASP A 82 2.55 -6.09 -10.59
N SER A 83 3.53 -6.38 -9.71
CA SER A 83 4.22 -7.66 -9.69
C SER A 83 3.41 -8.84 -9.12
N MET A 84 2.32 -8.56 -8.40
CA MET A 84 1.60 -9.57 -7.61
C MET A 84 0.17 -9.84 -8.08
N LYS A 85 -0.51 -8.86 -8.68
CA LYS A 85 -1.96 -8.88 -8.95
C LYS A 85 -2.47 -10.10 -9.70
N ASP A 86 -1.64 -10.66 -10.59
CA ASP A 86 -2.00 -11.82 -11.44
C ASP A 86 -1.59 -13.18 -10.85
N VAL A 87 -0.87 -13.20 -9.70
CA VAL A 87 -0.33 -14.43 -9.10
C VAL A 87 -0.84 -14.71 -7.68
N ILE A 88 -1.70 -13.84 -7.14
CA ILE A 88 -2.29 -13.98 -5.81
C ILE A 88 -3.82 -13.96 -5.85
N ASP A 89 -4.40 -14.71 -4.93
CA ASP A 89 -5.84 -14.74 -4.70
C ASP A 89 -6.25 -13.67 -3.67
N VAL A 90 -5.38 -13.40 -2.68
CA VAL A 90 -5.64 -12.47 -1.57
C VAL A 90 -4.48 -11.52 -1.32
N LEU A 91 -4.78 -10.22 -1.20
CA LEU A 91 -3.84 -9.22 -0.69
C LEU A 91 -4.20 -8.86 0.75
N TYR A 92 -3.29 -9.16 1.69
CA TYR A 92 -3.41 -8.70 3.07
C TYR A 92 -2.69 -7.38 3.26
N ILE A 93 -3.37 -6.39 3.83
CA ILE A 93 -2.79 -5.09 4.15
C ILE A 93 -2.89 -4.89 5.65
N HIS A 94 -1.74 -4.78 6.30
CA HIS A 94 -1.63 -4.64 7.75
C HIS A 94 -1.15 -3.23 8.11
N CYS A 95 -1.77 -2.63 9.13
CA CYS A 95 -1.15 -1.58 9.93
C CYS A 95 -1.43 -1.80 11.43
N THR A 96 -0.82 -1.00 12.31
CA THR A 96 -0.90 -1.18 13.77
C THR A 96 -2.33 -1.36 14.29
N ALA A 97 -3.22 -0.41 13.99
CA ALA A 97 -4.62 -0.46 14.44
C ALA A 97 -5.57 -1.18 13.47
N GLY A 98 -5.20 -1.31 12.20
CA GLY A 98 -6.10 -1.84 11.16
C GLY A 98 -7.24 -0.90 10.76
N VAL A 99 -7.16 0.41 11.06
CA VAL A 99 -8.29 1.36 10.91
C VAL A 99 -8.03 2.55 9.98
N SER A 100 -6.77 2.95 9.79
CA SER A 100 -6.45 4.18 9.06
C SER A 100 -5.51 3.96 7.86
N SER A 101 -4.22 3.67 8.05
CA SER A 101 -3.33 3.49 6.87
C SER A 101 -3.65 2.27 6.01
N SER A 102 -3.97 1.12 6.59
CA SER A 102 -4.27 -0.10 5.83
C SER A 102 -5.55 0.00 4.98
N PRO A 103 -6.71 0.48 5.49
CA PRO A 103 -7.87 0.68 4.64
C PRO A 103 -7.72 1.83 3.64
N ALA A 104 -6.86 2.84 3.90
CA ALA A 104 -6.56 3.86 2.90
C ALA A 104 -5.85 3.28 1.67
N ILE A 105 -4.87 2.40 1.89
CA ILE A 105 -4.17 1.71 0.80
C ILE A 105 -5.13 0.72 0.12
N ALA A 106 -5.94 -0.01 0.88
CA ALA A 106 -6.94 -0.92 0.33
C ALA A 106 -7.91 -0.20 -0.63
N ALA A 107 -8.49 0.92 -0.18
CA ALA A 107 -9.40 1.73 -0.98
C ALA A 107 -8.72 2.23 -2.26
N ALA A 108 -7.52 2.80 -2.15
CA ALA A 108 -6.79 3.31 -3.31
C ALA A 108 -6.48 2.20 -4.32
N LEU A 109 -6.06 1.02 -3.86
CA LEU A 109 -5.77 -0.12 -4.75
C LEU A 109 -7.04 -0.66 -5.42
N CYS A 110 -8.18 -0.68 -4.72
CA CYS A 110 -9.46 -1.01 -5.33
C CYS A 110 -9.79 -0.09 -6.50
N ASP A 111 -9.66 1.23 -6.31
CA ASP A 111 -9.98 2.20 -7.35
C ASP A 111 -8.98 2.16 -8.51
N ILE A 112 -7.68 2.04 -8.22
CA ILE A 112 -6.62 2.02 -9.25
C ILE A 112 -6.72 0.79 -10.15
N TYR A 113 -6.97 -0.38 -9.55
CA TYR A 113 -6.95 -1.67 -10.26
C TYR A 113 -8.34 -2.20 -10.60
N ASN A 114 -9.40 -1.41 -10.38
CA ASN A 114 -10.80 -1.82 -10.56
C ASN A 114 -11.13 -3.15 -9.87
N ILE A 115 -10.71 -3.28 -8.60
CA ILE A 115 -10.96 -4.49 -7.80
C ILE A 115 -12.27 -4.31 -7.05
N ASP A 116 -13.25 -5.15 -7.39
CA ASP A 116 -14.51 -5.23 -6.65
C ASP A 116 -14.27 -5.57 -5.17
N SER A 117 -14.89 -4.80 -4.30
CA SER A 117 -14.80 -4.95 -2.86
C SER A 117 -16.18 -4.79 -2.22
N ASP A 118 -16.60 -5.80 -1.46
CA ASP A 118 -17.82 -5.74 -0.64
C ASP A 118 -17.67 -4.82 0.58
N VAL A 119 -16.47 -4.28 0.81
CA VAL A 119 -16.17 -3.38 1.93
C VAL A 119 -16.30 -1.93 1.48
N ASN A 120 -17.20 -1.19 2.14
CA ASN A 120 -17.23 0.26 2.04
C ASN A 120 -16.15 0.86 2.96
N TRP A 121 -14.95 1.04 2.42
CA TRP A 121 -13.75 1.43 3.18
C TRP A 121 -13.92 2.72 3.98
N PHE A 122 -14.59 3.74 3.43
CA PHE A 122 -14.77 5.04 4.08
C PHE A 122 -15.95 5.08 5.06
N PHE A 123 -16.83 4.08 5.03
CA PHE A 123 -17.92 3.93 5.99
C PHE A 123 -17.53 3.05 7.18
N MET A 124 -16.83 1.94 6.93
CA MET A 124 -16.48 0.95 7.96
C MET A 124 -15.20 1.29 8.73
N TYR A 125 -14.37 2.19 8.19
CA TYR A 125 -13.08 2.57 8.77
C TYR A 125 -12.92 4.08 8.83
N THR A 126 -11.73 4.55 9.24
CA THR A 126 -11.35 5.96 9.14
C THR A 126 -10.07 6.06 8.32
N PRO A 127 -10.13 5.81 6.99
CA PRO A 127 -8.93 5.77 6.15
C PRO A 127 -8.17 7.10 6.17
N ASN A 128 -6.85 7.03 6.25
CA ASN A 128 -6.00 8.20 6.08
C ASN A 128 -6.10 8.74 4.63
N VAL A 129 -6.86 9.82 4.46
CA VAL A 129 -7.14 10.42 3.14
C VAL A 129 -5.88 10.91 2.45
N PHE A 130 -4.86 11.34 3.20
CA PHE A 130 -3.58 11.76 2.62
C PHE A 130 -2.85 10.59 1.94
N ILE A 131 -2.85 9.41 2.57
CA ILE A 131 -2.27 8.18 1.98
C ILE A 131 -3.04 7.79 0.72
N TYR A 132 -4.36 7.71 0.82
CA TYR A 132 -5.25 7.37 -0.30
C TYR A 132 -5.02 8.30 -1.51
N ARG A 133 -5.08 9.62 -1.30
CA ARG A 133 -4.88 10.61 -2.39
C ARG A 133 -3.47 10.55 -2.96
N LYS A 134 -2.45 10.33 -2.12
CA LYS A 134 -1.07 10.26 -2.60
C LYS A 134 -0.84 9.04 -3.49
N LEU A 135 -1.47 7.90 -3.20
CA LEU A 135 -1.43 6.72 -4.08
C LEU A 135 -2.07 7.01 -5.44
N LEU A 136 -3.28 7.56 -5.46
CA LEU A 136 -3.97 7.93 -6.71
C LEU A 136 -3.14 8.90 -7.55
N ASN A 137 -2.66 9.99 -6.93
CA ASN A 137 -1.85 10.98 -7.64
C ASN A 137 -0.55 10.39 -8.19
N THR A 138 0.09 9.49 -7.43
CA THR A 138 1.32 8.81 -7.87
C THR A 138 1.03 7.89 -9.05
N PHE A 139 -0.08 7.16 -9.03
CA PHE A 139 -0.51 6.30 -10.13
C PHE A 139 -0.80 7.10 -11.40
N HIS A 140 -1.63 8.15 -11.32
CA HIS A 140 -1.91 9.02 -12.47
C HIS A 140 -0.67 9.68 -13.04
N SER A 141 0.26 10.11 -12.17
CA SER A 141 1.53 10.69 -12.62
C SER A 141 2.35 9.67 -13.42
N ARG A 142 2.45 8.40 -12.95
CA ARG A 142 3.14 7.33 -13.69
C ARG A 142 2.54 7.12 -15.08
N ASP A 143 1.21 7.04 -15.15
CA ASP A 143 0.49 6.85 -16.40
C ASP A 143 0.73 8.01 -17.39
N GLU A 144 0.66 9.26 -16.91
CA GLU A 144 0.96 10.45 -17.72
C GLU A 144 2.41 10.45 -18.25
N PHE A 145 3.38 10.02 -17.44
CA PHE A 145 4.78 9.90 -17.89
C PHE A 145 4.93 8.81 -18.96
N SER A 146 4.33 7.64 -18.77
CA SER A 146 4.38 6.55 -19.75
C SER A 146 3.79 6.96 -21.10
N VAL A 147 2.62 7.62 -21.10
CA VAL A 147 1.99 8.12 -22.33
C VAL A 147 2.85 9.18 -23.02
N ARG A 148 3.57 10.03 -22.28
CA ARG A 148 4.48 11.02 -22.85
C ARG A 148 5.72 10.39 -23.48
N GLU A 149 6.32 9.39 -22.84
CA GLU A 149 7.47 8.67 -23.40
C GLU A 149 7.11 7.94 -24.70
N GLU A 150 5.95 7.28 -24.75
CA GLU A 150 5.47 6.61 -25.97
C GLU A 150 5.27 7.59 -27.14
N ARG A 151 4.73 8.79 -26.89
CA ARG A 151 4.56 9.83 -27.92
C ARG A 151 5.90 10.32 -28.46
N ILE A 152 6.89 10.54 -27.58
CA ILE A 152 8.23 11.00 -28.00
C ILE A 152 8.91 9.93 -28.87
N LEU A 153 8.84 8.66 -28.46
CA LEU A 153 9.45 7.56 -29.22
C LEU A 153 8.72 7.26 -30.53
N GLY A 154 7.41 7.50 -30.59
CA GLY A 154 6.62 7.36 -31.82
C GLY A 154 6.94 8.44 -32.87
N ASP A 155 7.20 9.68 -32.45
CA ASP A 155 7.50 10.79 -33.36
C ASP A 155 8.93 10.74 -33.95
N GLU A 156 9.88 10.02 -33.33
CA GLU A 156 11.24 9.82 -33.86
C GLU A 156 11.36 8.66 -34.88
N SER A 157 10.24 8.04 -35.28
CA SER A 157 10.20 6.88 -36.18
C SER A 157 9.82 7.20 -37.65
N PHE A 158 10.26 8.35 -38.17
CA PHE A 158 10.09 8.77 -39.58
C PHE A 158 11.41 8.94 -40.33
#